data_AF-A0A957ULH2-F1
#
_entry.id   AF-A0A957ULH2-F1
#
_cell.length_a   1.000
_cell.length_b   1.000
_cell.length_c   1.000
_cell.angle_alpha   90.00
_cell.angle_beta   90.00
_cell.angle_gamma   90.00
#
_symmetry.space_group_name_H-M   'P 1'
#
loop_
_entity.id
_entity.type
_entity.pdbx_description
1 polymer ?
#
loop_
_entity_poly.entity_id
_entity_poly.type
_entity_poly.pdbx_seq_one_letter_code
_entity_poly.pdbx_strand_id
1 'polypeptide(L)'
;MKPALLAESAPHLDLLHPARRLWRRRLPSCRLSYLEQAILGLERSEQDVPSHLIPSYYTEYVRSGDAAMMPGIFYHNREDIVSMVSLAEQLCAAFGDAQRPRSQSTNDLHGLEWLALGCSHEAAGSAEEAERAFRQALDMLGERGDEKAGRLEGFKRLGQLLKRQERWSEAAEIWQLWLGSVIDVDPTPYVELAKYCEWQCADLEQAEMWTGWALHNLRKAPAWERSPRTIAELEHRLARLQRKRGEATIIPN
;
A
#
# COMPACT_ATOMS: atom_id res chain seq x y z
N MET A 1 1.26 2.50 -44.82
CA MET A 1 2.07 1.56 -44.02
C MET A 1 1.87 1.93 -42.56
N LYS A 2 1.20 1.09 -41.75
CA LYS A 2 1.02 1.39 -40.31
C LYS A 2 2.40 1.36 -39.64
N PRO A 3 2.78 2.35 -38.81
CA PRO A 3 3.97 2.28 -37.97
C PRO A 3 3.99 0.95 -37.21
N ALA A 4 5.17 0.34 -36.99
CA ALA A 4 5.28 -0.92 -36.25
C ALA A 4 4.69 -0.83 -34.83
N LEU A 5 4.70 0.38 -34.23
CA LEU A 5 4.02 0.71 -32.97
C LEU A 5 2.49 0.64 -33.00
N LEU A 6 1.88 0.72 -34.19
CA LEU A 6 0.42 0.63 -34.40
C LEU A 6 -0.02 -0.73 -34.99
N ALA A 7 0.87 -1.73 -34.96
CA ALA A 7 0.51 -3.10 -35.26
C ALA A 7 -0.41 -3.65 -34.15
N GLU A 8 -1.39 -4.50 -34.50
CA GLU A 8 -2.32 -5.09 -33.53
C GLU A 8 -1.62 -5.94 -32.46
N SER A 9 -0.42 -6.44 -32.74
CA SER A 9 0.43 -7.20 -31.82
C SER A 9 1.37 -6.34 -30.96
N ALA A 10 1.37 -5.02 -31.15
CA ALA A 10 2.21 -4.14 -30.35
C ALA A 10 1.73 -4.11 -28.89
N PRO A 11 2.64 -4.07 -27.91
CA PRO A 11 2.26 -3.95 -26.50
C PRO A 11 1.48 -2.64 -26.29
N HIS A 12 0.24 -2.75 -25.83
CA HIS A 12 -0.58 -1.61 -25.46
C HIS A 12 -0.35 -1.26 -23.99
N LEU A 13 0.10 -0.03 -23.74
CA LEU A 13 0.28 0.49 -22.39
C LEU A 13 -1.00 1.20 -21.93
N ASP A 14 -1.79 0.53 -21.11
CA ASP A 14 -2.90 1.16 -20.39
C ASP A 14 -2.41 1.68 -19.04
N LEU A 15 -2.34 3.02 -18.91
CA LEU A 15 -1.88 3.71 -17.70
C LEU A 15 -2.87 3.62 -16.54
N LEU A 16 -4.12 3.23 -16.78
CA LEU A 16 -5.14 3.15 -15.73
C LEU A 16 -4.75 2.15 -14.64
N HIS A 17 -4.16 1.02 -15.04
CA HIS A 17 -3.75 -0.04 -14.12
C HIS A 17 -2.61 0.40 -13.19
N PRO A 18 -1.45 0.89 -13.68
CA PRO A 18 -0.39 1.40 -12.81
C PRO A 18 -0.84 2.64 -12.02
N ALA A 19 -1.64 3.54 -12.60
CA ALA A 19 -2.21 4.68 -11.89
C ALA A 19 -3.08 4.26 -10.68
N ARG A 20 -4.01 3.32 -10.88
CA ARG A 20 -4.83 2.79 -9.78
C ARG A 20 -3.99 2.05 -8.75
N ARG A 21 -2.95 1.33 -9.19
CA ARG A 21 -2.06 0.62 -8.28
C ARG A 21 -1.36 1.58 -7.33
N LEU A 22 -0.87 2.70 -7.83
CA LEU A 22 -0.13 3.70 -7.05
C LEU A 22 -1.06 4.60 -6.22
N TRP A 23 -2.08 5.20 -6.85
CA TRP A 23 -2.80 6.34 -6.26
C TRP A 23 -4.14 6.01 -5.60
N ARG A 24 -4.74 4.83 -5.84
CA ARG A 24 -6.10 4.51 -5.35
C ARG A 24 -6.24 4.57 -3.82
N ARG A 25 -5.15 4.34 -3.08
CA ARG A 25 -5.15 4.42 -1.61
C ARG A 25 -5.25 5.87 -1.11
N ARG A 26 -4.74 6.83 -1.88
CA ARG A 26 -4.66 8.24 -1.50
C ARG A 26 -5.75 9.09 -2.14
N LEU A 27 -6.07 8.82 -3.41
CA LEU A 27 -6.96 9.66 -4.19
C LEU A 27 -8.37 9.05 -4.29
N PRO A 28 -9.42 9.88 -4.21
CA PRO A 28 -10.81 9.42 -4.36
C PRO A 28 -11.13 8.94 -5.79
N SER A 29 -10.33 9.32 -6.78
CA SER A 29 -10.52 8.97 -8.18
C SER A 29 -9.19 8.83 -8.91
N CYS A 30 -9.12 7.88 -9.84
CA CYS A 30 -8.01 7.74 -10.80
C CYS A 30 -8.48 8.00 -12.24
N ARG A 31 -9.54 8.79 -12.43
CA ARG A 31 -9.91 9.31 -13.76
C ARG A 31 -8.87 10.33 -14.20
N LEU A 32 -8.59 10.41 -15.49
CA LEU A 32 -7.54 11.27 -16.05
C LEU A 32 -7.67 12.72 -15.57
N SER A 33 -8.88 13.31 -15.68
CA SER A 33 -9.13 14.68 -15.21
C SER A 33 -8.84 14.91 -13.72
N TYR A 34 -9.06 13.91 -12.87
CA TYR A 34 -8.74 14.02 -11.45
C TYR A 34 -7.22 13.92 -11.22
N LEU A 35 -6.55 13.03 -11.95
CA LEU A 35 -5.09 12.86 -11.85
C LEU A 35 -4.34 14.08 -12.40
N GLU A 36 -4.84 14.71 -13.45
CA GLU A 36 -4.33 15.98 -13.97
C GLU A 36 -4.27 17.05 -12.88
N GLN A 37 -5.38 17.25 -12.16
CA GLN A 37 -5.43 18.22 -11.08
C GLN A 37 -4.60 17.79 -9.87
N ALA A 38 -4.79 16.56 -9.40
CA ALA A 38 -4.24 16.10 -8.13
C ALA A 38 -2.74 15.77 -8.19
N ILE A 39 -2.22 15.35 -9.34
CA ILE A 39 -0.83 14.92 -9.52
C ILE A 39 -0.05 15.91 -10.37
N LEU A 40 -0.62 16.38 -11.48
CA LEU A 40 0.09 17.28 -12.40
C LEU A 40 -0.16 18.77 -12.11
N GLY A 41 -1.12 19.11 -11.24
CA GLY A 41 -1.51 20.50 -10.98
C GLY A 41 -2.11 21.21 -12.19
N LEU A 42 -2.66 20.46 -13.15
CA LEU A 42 -3.19 20.99 -14.40
C LEU A 42 -4.66 21.38 -14.26
N GLU A 43 -5.00 22.56 -14.77
CA GLU A 43 -6.37 23.02 -14.98
C GLU A 43 -6.63 23.18 -16.47
N ARG A 44 -7.71 22.57 -16.97
CA ARG A 44 -8.08 22.65 -18.39
C ARG A 44 -8.78 23.97 -18.71
N SER A 45 -8.57 24.48 -19.93
CA SER A 45 -9.18 25.74 -20.37
C SER A 45 -10.68 25.59 -20.70
N GLU A 46 -11.39 26.71 -20.84
CA GLU A 46 -12.79 26.78 -21.28
C GLU A 46 -13.04 26.21 -22.68
N GLN A 47 -11.97 25.97 -23.46
CA GLN A 47 -12.06 25.34 -24.78
C GLN A 47 -12.29 23.83 -24.69
N ASP A 48 -12.16 23.24 -23.49
CA ASP A 48 -12.35 21.81 -23.30
C ASP A 48 -13.82 21.40 -23.44
N VAL A 49 -14.04 20.35 -24.23
CA VAL A 49 -15.36 19.77 -24.44
C VAL A 49 -15.56 18.63 -23.45
N PRO A 50 -16.72 18.54 -22.76
CA PRO A 50 -17.03 17.38 -21.94
C PRO A 50 -16.92 16.07 -22.73
N SER A 51 -16.11 15.11 -22.27
CA SER A 51 -15.79 13.90 -23.04
C SER A 51 -17.00 13.12 -23.54
N HIS A 52 -18.10 13.13 -22.76
CA HIS A 52 -19.34 12.44 -23.11
C HIS A 52 -20.09 13.09 -24.30
N LEU A 53 -19.80 14.35 -24.65
CA LEU A 53 -20.38 15.06 -25.79
C LEU A 53 -19.56 14.89 -27.08
N ILE A 54 -18.30 14.46 -26.98
CA ILE A 54 -17.41 14.28 -28.13
C ILE A 54 -18.02 13.36 -29.21
N PRO A 55 -18.61 12.19 -28.88
CA PRO A 55 -19.22 11.32 -29.89
C PRO A 55 -20.37 11.99 -30.64
N SER A 56 -21.22 12.76 -29.94
CA SER A 56 -22.34 13.47 -30.56
C SER A 56 -21.87 14.60 -31.47
N TYR A 57 -20.89 15.40 -31.03
CA TYR A 57 -20.36 16.48 -31.86
C TYR A 57 -19.62 15.97 -33.09
N TYR A 58 -18.87 14.88 -32.96
CA TYR A 58 -18.24 14.25 -34.10
C TYR A 58 -19.27 13.69 -35.10
N THR A 59 -20.35 13.06 -34.60
CA THR A 59 -21.43 12.55 -35.45
C THR A 59 -22.14 13.69 -36.20
N GLU A 60 -22.36 14.83 -35.53
CA GLU A 60 -22.93 16.01 -36.16
C GLU A 60 -22.04 16.53 -37.28
N TYR A 61 -20.74 16.67 -37.04
CA TYR A 61 -19.76 17.09 -38.04
C TYR A 61 -19.77 16.18 -39.27
N VAL A 62 -19.79 14.85 -39.08
CA VAL A 62 -19.83 13.89 -40.20
C VAL A 62 -21.11 14.04 -41.03
N ARG A 63 -22.23 14.40 -40.41
CA ARG A 63 -23.53 14.53 -41.08
C ARG A 63 -23.71 15.89 -41.77
N SER A 64 -23.35 16.98 -41.10
CA SER A 64 -23.63 18.36 -41.54
C SER A 64 -22.44 19.03 -42.23
N GLY A 65 -21.22 18.56 -41.99
CA GLY A 65 -19.99 19.24 -42.38
C GLY A 65 -19.63 20.44 -41.49
N ASP A 66 -20.43 20.77 -40.47
CA ASP A 66 -20.17 21.88 -39.57
C ASP A 66 -19.05 21.52 -38.56
N ALA A 67 -17.92 22.20 -38.68
CA ALA A 67 -16.73 21.96 -37.88
C ALA A 67 -16.63 22.84 -36.62
N ALA A 68 -17.67 23.59 -36.25
CA ALA A 68 -17.62 24.55 -35.14
C ALA A 68 -17.11 23.95 -33.81
N MET A 69 -17.45 22.69 -33.51
CA MET A 69 -17.04 22.00 -32.27
C MET A 69 -15.71 21.24 -32.40
N MET A 70 -15.16 21.09 -33.61
CA MET A 70 -13.94 20.30 -33.84
C MET A 70 -12.70 20.83 -33.12
N PRO A 71 -12.45 22.16 -33.02
CA PRO A 71 -11.31 22.69 -32.27
C PRO A 71 -11.30 22.23 -30.81
N GLY A 72 -12.45 22.20 -30.13
CA GLY A 72 -12.56 21.75 -28.74
C GLY A 72 -12.31 20.25 -28.59
N ILE A 73 -12.73 19.44 -29.56
CA ILE A 73 -12.42 18.00 -29.59
C ILE A 73 -10.91 17.77 -29.75
N PHE A 74 -10.25 18.51 -30.65
CA PHE A 74 -8.80 18.41 -30.84
C PHE A 74 -8.02 18.90 -29.62
N TYR A 75 -8.50 19.96 -28.97
CA TYR A 75 -7.94 20.41 -27.70
C TYR A 75 -8.05 19.32 -26.63
N HIS A 76 -9.23 18.74 -26.42
CA HIS A 76 -9.44 17.64 -25.48
C HIS A 76 -8.47 16.49 -25.71
N ASN A 77 -8.37 16.02 -26.97
CA ASN A 77 -7.52 14.90 -27.31
C ASN A 77 -6.02 15.21 -27.13
N ARG A 78 -5.61 16.45 -27.45
CA ARG A 78 -4.24 16.91 -27.22
C ARG A 78 -3.90 16.90 -25.73
N GLU A 79 -4.75 17.48 -24.89
CA GLU A 79 -4.53 17.53 -23.44
C GLU A 79 -4.51 16.12 -22.86
N ASP A 80 -5.44 15.24 -23.26
CA ASP A 80 -5.44 13.84 -22.82
C ASP A 80 -4.10 13.13 -23.12
N ILE A 81 -3.56 13.30 -24.34
CA ILE A 81 -2.29 12.68 -24.75
C ILE A 81 -1.13 13.24 -23.94
N VAL A 82 -1.04 14.57 -23.77
CA VAL A 82 0.04 15.21 -23.02
C VAL A 82 -0.02 14.80 -21.55
N SER A 83 -1.20 14.79 -20.93
CA SER A 83 -1.40 14.36 -19.56
C SER A 83 -1.04 12.90 -19.35
N MET A 84 -1.41 12.01 -20.27
CA MET A 84 -1.01 10.60 -20.19
C MET A 84 0.52 10.43 -20.24
N VAL A 85 1.23 11.16 -21.11
CA VAL A 85 2.70 11.09 -21.17
C VAL A 85 3.33 11.59 -19.87
N SER A 86 2.84 12.71 -19.32
CA SER A 86 3.32 13.24 -18.04
C SER A 86 3.04 12.29 -16.87
N LEU A 87 1.85 11.69 -16.81
CA LEU A 87 1.52 10.67 -15.81
C LEU A 87 2.37 9.41 -15.97
N ALA A 88 2.66 8.99 -17.22
CA ALA A 88 3.55 7.87 -17.47
C ALA A 88 4.96 8.15 -16.94
N GLU A 89 5.49 9.36 -17.10
CA GLU A 89 6.77 9.75 -16.51
C GLU A 89 6.74 9.64 -14.98
N GLN A 90 5.68 10.14 -14.33
CA GLN A 90 5.53 10.03 -12.86
C GLN A 90 5.46 8.58 -12.40
N LEU A 91 4.72 7.73 -13.12
CA LEU A 91 4.62 6.30 -12.82
C LEU A 91 5.97 5.60 -13.04
N CYS A 92 6.65 5.89 -14.14
CA CYS A 92 7.99 5.37 -14.40
C CYS A 92 8.99 5.83 -13.34
N ALA A 93 8.88 7.06 -12.82
CA ALA A 93 9.72 7.54 -11.74
C ALA A 93 9.41 6.84 -10.40
N ALA A 94 8.13 6.57 -10.11
CA ALA A 94 7.72 5.89 -8.88
C ALA A 94 8.06 4.39 -8.89
N PHE A 95 7.88 3.71 -10.02
CA PHE A 95 8.15 2.27 -10.16
C PHE A 95 9.57 1.93 -10.64
N GLY A 96 10.26 2.89 -11.26
CA GLY A 96 11.59 2.73 -11.87
C GLY A 96 12.71 3.20 -10.96
N ASP A 97 13.42 2.22 -10.39
CA ASP A 97 14.72 2.27 -9.72
C ASP A 97 14.97 3.27 -8.58
N ALA A 98 15.30 2.67 -7.44
CA ALA A 98 15.78 3.27 -6.19
C ALA A 98 17.17 3.94 -6.28
N GLN A 99 17.78 4.01 -7.47
CA GLN A 99 19.12 4.57 -7.70
C GLN A 99 19.12 6.01 -8.26
N ARG A 100 17.96 6.62 -8.49
CA ARG A 100 17.93 8.04 -8.87
C ARG A 100 18.46 8.90 -7.71
N PRO A 101 19.50 9.74 -7.93
CA PRO A 101 19.97 10.66 -6.92
C PRO A 101 18.82 11.60 -6.51
N ARG A 102 18.57 11.72 -5.19
CA ARG A 102 17.53 12.54 -4.56
C ARG A 102 17.43 13.98 -5.10
N SER A 103 18.49 14.50 -5.70
CA SER A 103 18.55 15.86 -6.24
C SER A 103 17.78 16.08 -7.55
N GLN A 104 17.21 15.04 -8.18
CA GLN A 104 16.42 15.16 -9.42
C GLN A 104 15.02 14.53 -9.34
N SER A 105 14.63 14.00 -8.18
CA SER A 105 13.30 13.41 -7.97
C SER A 105 12.33 14.50 -7.52
N THR A 106 11.52 15.03 -8.43
CA THR A 106 10.42 15.96 -8.09
C THR A 106 9.21 15.26 -7.44
N ASN A 107 9.35 14.01 -7.00
CA ASN A 107 8.24 13.20 -6.48
C ASN A 107 8.52 12.79 -5.03
N ASP A 108 8.21 13.70 -4.10
CA ASP A 108 8.04 13.35 -2.68
C ASP A 108 6.75 12.52 -2.57
N LEU A 109 6.89 11.21 -2.79
CA LEU A 109 5.76 10.27 -2.68
C LEU A 109 5.18 10.33 -1.27
N HIS A 110 3.86 10.32 -1.20
CA HIS A 110 3.11 10.21 0.04
C HIS A 110 3.26 8.82 0.66
N GLY A 111 3.10 8.69 1.98
CA GLY A 111 3.25 7.39 2.67
C GLY A 111 2.33 6.28 2.13
N LEU A 112 1.12 6.62 1.69
CA LEU A 112 0.19 5.65 1.06
C LEU A 112 0.65 5.19 -0.34
N GLU A 113 1.40 6.03 -1.05
CA GLU A 113 2.01 5.70 -2.35
C GLU A 113 3.23 4.81 -2.14
N TRP A 114 4.06 5.08 -1.11
CA TRP A 114 5.11 4.16 -0.67
C TRP A 114 4.56 2.79 -0.29
N LEU A 115 3.44 2.73 0.44
CA LEU A 115 2.78 1.47 0.76
C LEU A 115 2.32 0.74 -0.51
N ALA A 116 1.79 1.47 -1.51
CA ALA A 116 1.39 0.92 -2.80
C ALA A 116 2.57 0.36 -3.60
N LEU A 117 3.71 1.05 -3.60
CA LEU A 117 4.96 0.55 -4.17
C LEU A 117 5.42 -0.72 -3.46
N GLY A 118 5.42 -0.73 -2.13
CA GLY A 118 5.80 -1.91 -1.35
C GLY A 118 4.96 -3.14 -1.69
N CYS A 119 3.64 -2.98 -1.80
CA CYS A 119 2.74 -4.06 -2.24
C CYS A 119 3.02 -4.51 -3.69
N SER A 120 3.41 -3.58 -4.57
CA SER A 120 3.72 -3.89 -5.96
C SER A 120 5.02 -4.67 -6.10
N HIS A 121 6.06 -4.27 -5.36
CA HIS A 121 7.34 -4.98 -5.30
C HIS A 121 7.21 -6.33 -4.61
N GLU A 122 6.41 -6.43 -3.54
CA GLU A 122 6.10 -7.70 -2.89
C GLU A 122 5.45 -8.68 -3.88
N ALA A 123 4.47 -8.22 -4.67
CA ALA A 123 3.82 -9.03 -5.69
C ALA A 123 4.76 -9.43 -6.86
N ALA A 124 5.77 -8.61 -7.15
CA ALA A 124 6.80 -8.88 -8.14
C ALA A 124 7.93 -9.79 -7.63
N GLY A 125 7.96 -10.12 -6.33
CA GLY A 125 9.03 -10.88 -5.71
C GLY A 125 10.31 -10.07 -5.39
N SER A 126 10.28 -8.75 -5.59
CA SER A 126 11.37 -7.83 -5.30
C SER A 126 11.39 -7.48 -3.80
N ALA A 127 11.92 -8.39 -2.99
CA ALA A 127 11.80 -8.31 -1.54
C ALA A 127 12.53 -7.10 -0.92
N GLU A 128 13.70 -6.72 -1.44
CA GLU A 128 14.48 -5.58 -0.93
C GLU A 128 13.78 -4.25 -1.21
N GLU A 129 13.23 -4.09 -2.43
CA GLU A 129 12.44 -2.92 -2.81
C GLU A 129 11.15 -2.84 -2.00
N ALA A 130 10.49 -3.98 -1.77
CA ALA A 130 9.29 -4.05 -0.95
C ALA A 130 9.57 -3.59 0.49
N GLU A 131 10.63 -4.12 1.10
CA GLU A 131 11.06 -3.71 2.44
C GLU A 131 11.36 -2.20 2.50
N ARG A 132 12.17 -1.70 1.55
CA ARG A 132 12.54 -0.28 1.48
C ARG A 132 11.28 0.60 1.42
N ALA A 133 10.35 0.26 0.56
CA ALA A 133 9.10 1.00 0.39
C ALA A 133 8.20 0.92 1.63
N PHE A 134 8.07 -0.25 2.27
CA PHE A 134 7.31 -0.37 3.51
C PHE A 134 7.92 0.44 4.66
N ARG A 135 9.25 0.48 4.80
CA ARG A 135 9.92 1.32 5.80
C ARG A 135 9.65 2.81 5.55
N GLN A 136 9.83 3.29 4.31
CA GLN A 136 9.48 4.67 3.95
C GLN A 136 8.00 4.99 4.23
N ALA A 137 7.08 4.06 3.95
CA ALA A 137 5.68 4.23 4.28
C ALA A 137 5.46 4.40 5.79
N LEU A 138 6.08 3.56 6.63
CA LEU A 138 5.94 3.63 8.08
C LEU A 138 6.55 4.89 8.71
N ASP A 139 7.58 5.47 8.08
CA ASP A 139 8.19 6.73 8.51
C ASP A 139 7.29 7.94 8.22
N MET A 140 6.44 7.86 7.18
CA MET A 140 5.63 8.98 6.70
C MET A 140 4.16 8.92 7.12
N LEU A 141 3.60 7.73 7.35
CA LEU A 141 2.18 7.55 7.64
C LEU A 141 1.83 7.97 9.08
N GLY A 142 0.82 8.82 9.20
CA GLY A 142 0.26 9.25 10.47
C GLY A 142 -0.66 8.23 11.15
N GLU A 143 -1.29 8.68 12.23
CA GLU A 143 -2.05 7.84 13.16
C GLU A 143 -3.59 7.98 13.02
N ARG A 144 -4.07 8.66 11.96
CA ARG A 144 -5.49 8.95 11.75
C ARG A 144 -5.97 8.55 10.35
N GLY A 145 -7.27 8.29 10.22
CA GLY A 145 -7.93 8.03 8.94
C GLY A 145 -7.27 6.92 8.12
N ASP A 146 -7.19 7.13 6.80
CA ASP A 146 -6.59 6.19 5.86
C ASP A 146 -5.09 5.96 6.12
N GLU A 147 -4.39 6.94 6.69
CA GLU A 147 -2.98 6.77 7.03
C GLU A 147 -2.76 5.76 8.16
N LYS A 148 -3.63 5.77 9.19
CA LYS A 148 -3.61 4.74 10.24
C LYS A 148 -3.81 3.35 9.64
N ALA A 149 -4.79 3.21 8.76
CA ALA A 149 -5.08 1.94 8.09
C ALA A 149 -3.91 1.48 7.23
N GLY A 150 -3.28 2.41 6.49
CA GLY A 150 -2.07 2.15 5.73
C GLY A 150 -0.89 1.73 6.61
N ARG A 151 -0.72 2.37 7.77
CA ARG A 151 0.36 2.06 8.73
C ARG A 151 0.21 0.65 9.30
N LEU A 152 -1.02 0.27 9.66
CA LEU A 152 -1.36 -1.10 10.09
C LEU A 152 -1.05 -2.13 8.99
N GLU A 153 -1.43 -1.86 7.74
CA GLU A 153 -1.09 -2.73 6.62
C GLU A 153 0.44 -2.81 6.43
N GLY A 154 1.15 -1.68 6.52
CA GLY A 154 2.61 -1.61 6.43
C GLY A 154 3.31 -2.49 7.47
N PHE A 155 2.90 -2.41 8.74
CA PHE A 155 3.45 -3.25 9.80
C PHE A 155 3.21 -4.74 9.54
N LYS A 156 1.99 -5.13 9.14
CA LYS A 156 1.65 -6.52 8.82
C LYS A 156 2.52 -7.06 7.68
N ARG A 157 2.64 -6.29 6.60
CA ARG A 157 3.40 -6.66 5.40
C ARG A 157 4.89 -6.78 5.70
N LEU A 158 5.48 -5.76 6.32
CA LEU A 158 6.90 -5.72 6.62
C LEU A 158 7.29 -6.81 7.64
N GLY A 159 6.53 -6.97 8.72
CA GLY A 159 6.79 -8.03 9.70
C GLY A 159 6.72 -9.42 9.08
N GLN A 160 5.74 -9.68 8.21
CA GLN A 160 5.63 -10.96 7.49
C GLN A 160 6.73 -11.16 6.44
N LEU A 161 7.19 -10.08 5.79
CA LEU A 161 8.31 -10.12 4.85
C LEU A 161 9.61 -10.51 5.56
N LEU A 162 9.97 -9.82 6.64
CA LEU A 162 11.17 -10.09 7.44
C LEU A 162 11.14 -11.51 8.03
N LYS A 163 9.99 -11.91 8.56
CA LYS A 163 9.79 -13.27 9.08
C LYS A 163 10.00 -14.36 8.03
N ARG A 164 9.52 -14.16 6.79
CA ARG A 164 9.74 -15.11 5.68
C ARG A 164 11.21 -15.23 5.28
N GLN A 165 12.00 -14.20 5.55
CA GLN A 165 13.45 -14.17 5.32
C GLN A 165 14.24 -14.65 6.56
N GLU A 166 13.56 -15.17 7.58
CA GLU A 166 14.16 -15.61 8.85
C GLU A 166 14.91 -14.49 9.61
N ARG A 167 14.64 -13.22 9.28
CA ARG A 167 15.15 -12.03 9.98
C ARG A 167 14.30 -11.72 11.20
N TRP A 168 14.27 -12.67 12.13
CA TRP A 168 13.35 -12.69 13.27
C TRP A 168 13.54 -11.53 14.24
N SER A 169 14.79 -11.11 14.50
CA SER A 169 15.10 -9.98 15.37
C SER A 169 14.52 -8.68 14.82
N GLU A 170 14.75 -8.40 13.53
CA GLU A 170 14.19 -7.22 12.87
C GLU A 170 12.67 -7.27 12.78
N ALA A 171 12.09 -8.44 12.53
CA ALA A 171 10.63 -8.60 12.57
C ALA A 171 10.06 -8.25 13.97
N ALA A 172 10.75 -8.66 15.03
CA ALA A 172 10.38 -8.33 16.41
C ALA A 172 10.45 -6.82 16.69
N GLU A 173 11.47 -6.12 16.18
CA GLU A 173 11.56 -4.66 16.28
C GLU A 173 10.37 -3.98 15.59
N ILE A 174 9.96 -4.47 14.41
CA ILE A 174 8.79 -3.95 13.69
C ILE A 174 7.49 -4.19 14.46
N TRP A 175 7.31 -5.35 15.09
CA TRP A 175 6.13 -5.61 15.93
C TRP A 175 6.12 -4.78 17.21
N GLN A 176 7.28 -4.55 17.84
CA GLN A 176 7.37 -3.63 19.00
C GLN A 176 7.05 -2.19 18.59
N LEU A 177 7.58 -1.74 17.45
CA LEU A 177 7.28 -0.42 16.90
C LEU A 177 5.78 -0.27 16.59
N TRP A 178 5.13 -1.30 16.07
CA TRP A 178 3.67 -1.31 15.89
C TRP A 178 2.98 -1.05 17.23
N LEU A 179 3.27 -1.85 18.27
CA LEU A 179 2.67 -1.68 19.59
C LEU A 179 2.90 -0.29 20.22
N GLY A 180 4.06 0.30 19.95
CA GLY A 180 4.42 1.62 20.47
C GLY A 180 3.87 2.81 19.67
N SER A 181 3.37 2.58 18.45
CA SER A 181 3.02 3.68 17.53
C SER A 181 1.59 3.65 17.00
N VAL A 182 0.87 2.54 17.16
CA VAL A 182 -0.53 2.45 16.76
C VAL A 182 -1.35 1.81 17.86
N ILE A 183 -2.38 2.53 18.30
CA ILE A 183 -3.36 1.99 19.25
C ILE A 183 -4.43 1.27 18.44
N ASP A 184 -4.40 -0.05 18.47
CA ASP A 184 -5.42 -0.93 17.90
C ASP A 184 -5.53 -2.24 18.68
N VAL A 185 -6.56 -3.02 18.38
CA VAL A 185 -6.90 -4.27 19.09
C VAL A 185 -6.30 -5.51 18.44
N ASP A 186 -5.57 -5.37 17.33
CA ASP A 186 -5.05 -6.50 16.58
C ASP A 186 -4.04 -7.27 17.44
N PRO A 187 -4.29 -8.56 17.71
CA PRO A 187 -3.39 -9.35 18.55
C PRO A 187 -2.13 -9.80 17.79
N THR A 188 -2.04 -9.59 16.47
CA THR A 188 -0.93 -10.03 15.62
C THR A 188 0.46 -9.68 16.18
N PRO A 189 0.79 -8.40 16.50
CA PRO A 189 2.13 -8.06 17.00
C PRO A 189 2.45 -8.79 18.31
N TYR A 190 1.51 -8.91 19.24
CA TYR A 190 1.71 -9.66 20.48
C TYR A 190 1.94 -11.15 20.24
N VAL A 191 1.15 -11.76 19.35
CA VAL A 191 1.26 -13.19 19.02
C VAL A 191 2.59 -13.50 18.34
N GLU A 192 3.04 -12.63 17.44
CA GLU A 192 4.31 -12.81 16.74
C GLU A 192 5.51 -12.56 17.67
N LEU A 193 5.44 -11.58 18.58
CA LEU A 193 6.44 -11.41 19.65
C LEU A 193 6.49 -12.62 20.59
N ALA A 194 5.34 -13.17 20.97
CA ALA A 194 5.29 -14.39 21.78
C ALA A 194 5.97 -15.57 21.08
N LYS A 195 5.78 -15.71 19.76
CA LYS A 195 6.47 -16.74 18.96
C LYS A 195 7.98 -16.46 18.90
N TYR A 196 8.39 -15.22 18.67
CA TYR A 196 9.80 -14.86 18.66
C TYR A 196 10.50 -15.23 19.98
N CYS A 197 9.92 -14.83 21.11
CA CYS A 197 10.45 -15.15 22.43
C CYS A 197 10.51 -16.67 22.67
N GLU A 198 9.45 -17.42 22.33
CA GLU A 198 9.42 -18.87 22.56
C GLU A 198 10.41 -19.63 21.67
N TRP A 199 10.43 -19.34 20.37
CA TRP A 199 11.09 -20.18 19.37
C TRP A 199 12.52 -19.73 19.04
N GLN A 200 12.80 -18.43 19.13
CA GLN A 200 14.12 -17.88 18.79
C GLN A 200 14.96 -17.59 20.04
N CYS A 201 14.34 -17.03 21.09
CA CYS A 201 15.06 -16.68 22.32
C CYS A 201 15.01 -17.76 23.40
N ALA A 202 14.15 -18.78 23.24
CA ALA A 202 13.81 -19.76 24.28
C ALA A 202 13.35 -19.11 25.61
N ASP A 203 12.80 -17.90 25.54
CA ASP A 203 12.32 -17.12 26.68
C ASP A 203 10.80 -17.33 26.84
N LEU A 204 10.45 -18.33 27.66
CA LEU A 204 9.07 -18.68 27.93
C LEU A 204 8.34 -17.64 28.78
N GLU A 205 9.07 -16.88 29.60
CA GLU A 205 8.47 -15.85 30.46
C GLU A 205 7.98 -14.67 29.62
N GLN A 206 8.83 -14.16 28.72
CA GLN A 206 8.43 -13.12 27.78
C GLN A 206 7.33 -13.60 26.82
N ALA A 207 7.40 -14.86 26.36
CA ALA A 207 6.35 -15.41 25.50
C ALA A 207 4.98 -15.46 26.21
N GLU A 208 4.96 -15.83 27.49
CA GLU A 208 3.76 -15.81 28.34
C GLU A 208 3.25 -14.39 28.52
N MET A 209 4.15 -13.44 28.83
CA MET A 209 3.81 -12.02 29.02
C MET A 209 3.12 -11.43 27.77
N TRP A 210 3.73 -11.59 26.59
CA TRP A 210 3.15 -11.08 25.34
C TRP A 210 1.78 -11.69 25.04
N THR A 211 1.62 -13.00 25.25
CA THR A 211 0.32 -13.68 25.07
C THR A 211 -0.73 -13.14 26.05
N GLY A 212 -0.33 -12.90 27.31
CA GLY A 212 -1.19 -12.33 28.35
C GLY A 212 -1.64 -10.90 28.02
N TRP A 213 -0.74 -10.05 27.52
CA TRP A 213 -1.07 -8.70 27.07
C TRP A 213 -2.02 -8.69 25.88
N ALA A 214 -1.83 -9.58 24.90
CA ALA A 214 -2.76 -9.75 23.78
C ALA A 214 -4.19 -10.03 24.29
N LEU A 215 -4.30 -10.98 25.22
CA LEU A 215 -5.57 -11.40 25.81
C LEU A 215 -6.22 -10.28 26.62
N HIS A 216 -5.42 -9.56 27.41
CA HIS A 216 -5.90 -8.42 28.19
C HIS A 216 -6.48 -7.31 27.31
N ASN A 217 -5.75 -6.92 26.27
CA ASN A 217 -6.15 -5.85 25.37
C ASN A 217 -7.40 -6.24 24.56
N LEU A 218 -7.44 -7.47 24.05
CA LEU A 218 -8.62 -7.95 23.33
C LEU A 218 -9.85 -8.04 24.23
N ARG A 219 -9.72 -8.45 25.51
CA ARG A 219 -10.84 -8.47 26.47
C ARG A 219 -11.33 -7.07 26.84
N LYS A 220 -10.44 -6.06 26.84
CA LYS A 220 -10.80 -4.66 27.11
C LYS A 220 -11.41 -3.95 25.90
N ALA A 221 -11.18 -4.43 24.68
CA ALA A 221 -11.75 -3.88 23.46
C ALA A 221 -13.29 -3.78 23.52
N PRO A 222 -13.93 -2.92 22.70
CA PRO A 222 -15.38 -2.91 22.54
C PRO A 222 -15.94 -4.27 22.11
N ALA A 223 -17.18 -4.58 22.49
CA ALA A 223 -17.77 -5.91 22.24
C ALA A 223 -17.78 -6.33 20.76
N TRP A 224 -17.90 -5.38 19.83
CA TRP A 224 -17.91 -5.62 18.38
C TRP A 224 -16.50 -5.92 17.80
N GLU A 225 -15.43 -5.61 18.53
CA GLU A 225 -14.04 -5.94 18.18
C GLU A 225 -13.56 -7.24 18.84
N ARG A 226 -14.26 -7.72 19.88
CA ARG A 226 -13.91 -8.95 20.59
C ARG A 226 -14.23 -10.15 19.72
N SER A 227 -13.19 -10.91 19.36
CA SER A 227 -13.33 -12.19 18.70
C SER A 227 -13.25 -13.34 19.73
N PRO A 228 -14.36 -14.04 20.03
CA PRO A 228 -14.36 -15.15 21.00
C PRO A 228 -13.39 -16.27 20.60
N ARG A 229 -13.29 -16.55 19.29
CA ARG A 229 -12.34 -17.51 18.74
C ARG A 229 -10.89 -17.11 19.07
N THR A 230 -10.55 -15.84 18.83
CA THR A 230 -9.18 -15.35 19.06
C THR A 230 -8.85 -15.35 20.55
N ILE A 231 -9.82 -15.03 21.41
CA ILE A 231 -9.68 -15.14 22.87
C ILE A 231 -9.37 -16.59 23.27
N ALA A 232 -10.12 -17.57 22.78
CA ALA A 232 -9.89 -18.99 23.07
C ALA A 232 -8.52 -19.48 22.56
N GLU A 233 -8.08 -19.04 21.38
CA GLU A 233 -6.76 -19.35 20.83
C GLU A 233 -5.61 -18.78 21.70
N LEU A 234 -5.78 -17.56 22.22
CA LEU A 234 -4.83 -16.91 23.14
C LEU A 234 -4.81 -17.59 24.51
N GLU A 235 -5.97 -17.93 25.08
CA GLU A 235 -6.09 -18.68 26.34
C GLU A 235 -5.39 -20.04 26.24
N HIS A 236 -5.63 -20.77 25.14
CA HIS A 236 -4.97 -22.05 24.89
C HIS A 236 -3.45 -21.89 24.76
N ARG A 237 -2.97 -20.87 24.03
CA ARG A 237 -1.52 -20.59 23.93
C ARG A 237 -0.92 -20.28 25.31
N LEU A 238 -1.59 -19.46 26.11
CA LEU A 238 -1.13 -19.08 27.45
C LEU A 238 -1.02 -20.29 28.37
N ALA A 239 -2.07 -21.12 28.44
CA ALA A 239 -2.07 -22.34 29.25
C ALA A 239 -0.99 -23.36 28.80
N ARG A 240 -0.69 -23.44 27.50
CA ARG A 240 0.42 -24.26 26.99
C ARG A 240 1.78 -23.72 27.42
N LEU A 241 2.01 -22.40 27.32
CA LEU A 241 3.27 -21.76 27.72
C LEU A 241 3.52 -21.92 29.23
N GLN A 242 2.49 -21.72 30.06
CA GLN A 242 2.56 -21.89 31.52
C GLN A 242 2.95 -23.31 31.93
N ARG A 243 2.35 -24.32 31.29
CA ARG A 243 2.73 -25.73 31.53
C ARG A 243 4.18 -26.00 31.13
N LYS A 244 4.59 -25.58 29.93
CA LYS A 244 5.97 -25.74 29.44
C LYS A 244 7.00 -25.06 30.36
N ARG A 245 6.67 -23.87 30.89
CA ARG A 245 7.51 -23.17 31.86
C ARG A 245 7.59 -23.91 33.19
N GLY A 246 6.45 -24.40 33.70
CA GLY A 246 6.42 -25.21 34.93
C GLY A 246 7.26 -26.49 34.82
N GLU A 247 7.20 -27.17 33.68
CA GLU A 247 8.02 -28.36 33.40
C GLU A 247 9.52 -28.03 33.35
N ALA A 248 9.90 -26.91 32.73
CA ALA A 248 11.29 -26.44 32.69
C ALA A 248 11.84 -26.08 34.08
N THR A 249 11.01 -25.58 34.99
CA THR A 249 11.41 -25.26 36.37
C THR A 249 11.59 -26.51 37.25
N ILE A 250 10.90 -27.61 36.94
CA ILE A 250 10.92 -28.85 37.74
C ILE A 250 12.13 -29.76 37.41
N ILE A 251 12.79 -29.56 36.27
CA ILE A 251 14.01 -30.29 35.88
C ILE A 251 15.21 -29.37 36.08
N PRO A 252 15.79 -29.26 37.30
CA PRO A 252 17.07 -28.59 37.46
C PRO A 252 18.19 -29.44 36.84
N ASN A 253 19.12 -28.74 36.18
CA ASN A 253 20.40 -29.27 35.71
C ASN A 253 21.24 -29.83 36.86
#